data_AF-A0A4Q3UVE2-F1
#
_entry.id   AF-A0A4Q3UVE2-F1
#
_cell.length_a   1.000
_cell.length_b   1.000
_cell.length_c   1.000
_cell.angle_alpha   90.00
_cell.angle_beta   90.00
_cell.angle_gamma   90.00
#
_symmetry.space_group_name_H-M   'P 1'
#
loop_
_entity.id
_entity.type
_entity.pdbx_description
1 polymer ?
#
loop_
_entity_poly.entity_id
_entity_poly.type
_entity_poly.pdbx_seq_one_letter_code
_entity_poly.pdbx_strand_id
1 'polypeptide(L)'
;MTMLQRRELFVLIAALGGAALVSAPAHAMPGIDQEGAARIGEAYLQARPGLDRQHLQRELLPDGWSEVTLAGLRQRVATDFREGRMFIHRGWRLSDTEGRLFALAALSDA
;
A
#
# COMPACT_ATOMS: atom_id res chain seq x y z
N MET A 1 10.87 19.19 3.29
CA MET A 1 9.87 18.16 3.64
C MET A 1 8.71 18.29 2.67
N THR A 2 8.73 17.53 1.59
CA THR A 2 7.63 17.49 0.62
C THR A 2 6.44 16.78 1.27
N MET A 3 5.27 17.43 1.31
CA MET A 3 4.03 16.76 1.67
C MET A 3 3.78 15.64 0.66
N LEU A 4 3.78 14.40 1.15
CA LEU A 4 3.40 13.22 0.40
C LEU A 4 1.96 13.37 -0.09
N GLN A 5 1.72 13.37 -1.40
CA GLN A 5 0.36 13.45 -1.93
C GLN A 5 -0.24 12.04 -2.09
N ARG A 6 -1.53 11.88 -1.79
CA ARG A 6 -2.27 10.61 -1.93
C ARG A 6 -2.09 9.94 -3.29
N ARG A 7 -1.99 10.75 -4.35
CA ARG A 7 -1.74 10.29 -5.73
C ARG A 7 -0.40 9.57 -5.88
N GLU A 8 0.65 10.05 -5.23
CA GLU A 8 1.99 9.46 -5.31
C GLU A 8 2.01 8.08 -4.63
N LEU A 9 1.32 7.95 -3.49
CA LEU A 9 1.11 6.68 -2.80
C LEU A 9 0.45 5.63 -3.70
N PHE A 10 -0.59 6.01 -4.45
CA PHE A 10 -1.26 5.08 -5.35
C PHE A 10 -0.39 4.65 -6.53
N VAL A 11 0.38 5.56 -7.13
CA VAL A 11 1.36 5.22 -8.18
C VAL A 11 2.39 4.20 -7.66
N LEU A 12 2.77 4.31 -6.41
CA LEU A 12 3.71 3.40 -5.76
C LEU A 12 3.12 2.04 -5.42
N ILE A 13 1.90 1.97 -4.90
CA ILE A 13 1.16 0.71 -4.73
C ILE A 13 1.07 -0.03 -6.07
N ALA A 14 0.81 0.71 -7.15
CA ALA A 14 0.86 0.21 -8.51
C ALA A 14 2.25 -0.32 -8.90
N ALA A 15 3.32 0.40 -8.57
CA ALA A 15 4.71 0.04 -8.88
C ALA A 15 5.28 -1.09 -7.99
N LEU A 16 4.65 -1.41 -6.86
CA LEU A 16 4.97 -2.55 -6.02
C LEU A 16 4.43 -3.88 -6.58
N GLY A 17 3.45 -3.81 -7.48
CA GLY A 17 3.11 -4.87 -8.43
C GLY A 17 3.08 -6.31 -7.88
N GLY A 18 1.93 -6.73 -7.34
CA GLY A 18 1.25 -7.86 -7.98
C GLY A 18 1.31 -9.23 -7.29
N ALA A 19 0.60 -9.39 -6.18
CA ALA A 19 -0.14 -10.64 -5.96
C ALA A 19 -1.61 -10.55 -6.40
N ALA A 20 -2.15 -9.33 -6.56
CA ALA A 20 -3.46 -9.10 -7.18
C ALA A 20 -3.40 -8.77 -8.68
N LEU A 21 -2.21 -8.57 -9.26
CA LEU A 21 -2.02 -8.21 -10.67
C LEU A 21 -1.44 -9.33 -11.54
N VAL A 22 -1.40 -10.58 -11.04
CA VAL A 22 -0.91 -11.75 -11.80
C VAL A 22 -1.86 -12.14 -12.97
N SER A 23 -2.78 -11.27 -13.39
CA SER A 23 -3.65 -11.51 -14.56
C SER A 23 -4.15 -10.26 -15.29
N ALA A 24 -3.40 -9.15 -15.41
CA ALA A 24 -3.80 -8.04 -16.29
C ALA A 24 -2.63 -7.33 -16.99
N PRO A 25 -2.78 -6.96 -18.29
CA PRO A 25 -1.71 -6.38 -19.09
C PRO A 25 -1.49 -4.88 -18.83
N ALA A 26 -0.27 -4.41 -19.11
CA ALA A 26 0.29 -3.08 -18.77
C ALA A 26 -0.36 -1.86 -19.45
N HIS A 27 -1.42 -2.02 -20.25
CA HIS A 27 -2.22 -0.92 -20.81
C HIS A 27 -3.24 -0.35 -19.78
N ALA A 28 -3.37 -0.99 -18.61
CA ALA A 28 -4.41 -0.75 -17.60
C ALA A 28 -3.97 0.09 -16.38
N MET A 29 -3.01 1.02 -16.55
CA MET A 29 -2.52 1.86 -15.45
C MET A 29 -2.61 3.38 -15.67
N PRO A 30 -3.74 3.88 -16.19
CA PRO A 30 -4.45 5.05 -15.68
C PRO A 30 -5.76 4.62 -14.98
N GLY A 31 -6.11 5.19 -13.82
CA GLY A 31 -7.39 4.88 -13.15
C GLY A 31 -7.32 3.86 -12.00
N ILE A 32 -6.34 3.99 -11.10
CA ILE A 32 -6.51 3.42 -9.75
C ILE A 32 -7.75 4.07 -9.16
N ASP A 33 -8.78 3.27 -8.92
CA ASP A 33 -9.97 3.69 -8.21
C ASP A 33 -9.56 4.16 -6.81
N GLN A 34 -9.47 5.48 -6.63
CA GLN A 34 -9.04 6.08 -5.37
C GLN A 34 -10.02 5.77 -4.25
N GLU A 35 -11.30 5.61 -4.56
CA GLU A 35 -12.33 5.23 -3.59
C GLU A 35 -12.15 3.77 -3.19
N GLY A 36 -11.94 2.87 -4.16
CA GLY A 36 -11.63 1.47 -3.91
C GLY A 36 -10.36 1.30 -3.06
N ALA A 37 -9.31 2.04 -3.37
CA ALA A 37 -8.06 2.02 -2.63
C ALA A 37 -8.21 2.59 -1.20
N ALA A 38 -8.98 3.68 -1.03
CA ALA A 38 -9.30 4.22 0.29
C ALA A 38 -10.09 3.21 1.13
N ARG A 39 -11.10 2.55 0.55
CA ARG A 39 -11.90 1.51 1.23
C ARG A 39 -11.07 0.31 1.68
N ILE A 40 -10.07 -0.11 0.88
CA ILE A 40 -9.13 -1.17 1.30
C ILE A 40 -8.33 -0.71 2.52
N GLY A 41 -7.85 0.54 2.52
CA GLY A 41 -7.14 1.13 3.64
C GLY A 41 -8.00 1.24 4.90
N GLU A 42 -9.24 1.71 4.78
CA GLU A 42 -10.21 1.77 5.87
C GLU A 42 -10.50 0.38 6.44
N ALA A 43 -10.71 -0.62 5.58
CA ALA A 43 -10.93 -2.00 6.02
C ALA A 43 -9.71 -2.57 6.76
N TYR A 44 -8.50 -2.23 6.31
CA TYR A 44 -7.26 -2.63 6.98
C TYR A 44 -7.14 -2.00 8.38
N LEU A 45 -7.48 -0.71 8.51
CA LEU A 45 -7.49 0.02 9.78
C LEU A 45 -8.54 -0.51 10.75
N GLN A 46 -9.75 -0.81 10.25
CA GLN A 46 -10.82 -1.42 11.07
C GLN A 46 -10.40 -2.77 11.65
N ALA A 47 -9.66 -3.57 10.89
CA ALA A 47 -9.13 -4.85 11.36
C ALA A 47 -7.96 -4.69 12.35
N ARG A 48 -7.35 -3.50 12.46
CA ARG A 48 -6.16 -3.22 13.29
C ARG A 48 -6.31 -1.89 14.02
N PRO A 49 -7.12 -1.84 15.09
CA PRO A 49 -7.33 -0.62 15.85
C PRO A 49 -6.02 -0.09 16.44
N GLY A 50 -5.84 1.22 16.41
CA GLY A 50 -4.66 1.91 16.97
C GLY A 50 -3.54 2.20 15.98
N LEU A 51 -3.66 1.81 14.71
CA LEU A 51 -2.75 2.30 13.66
C LEU A 51 -3.05 3.76 13.33
N ASP A 52 -2.02 4.60 13.37
CA ASP A 52 -2.09 6.01 13.01
C ASP A 52 -1.14 6.36 11.84
N ARG A 53 -1.35 7.54 11.25
CA ARG A 53 -0.61 8.03 10.09
C ARG A 53 0.89 8.16 10.38
N GLN A 54 1.26 8.70 11.55
CA GLN A 54 2.64 9.01 11.88
C GLN A 54 3.45 7.73 12.14
N HIS A 55 2.83 6.71 12.72
CA HIS A 55 3.39 5.39 12.91
C HIS A 55 3.67 4.73 11.55
N LEU A 56 2.64 4.64 10.70
CA LEU A 56 2.76 4.04 9.37
C LEU A 56 3.78 4.77 8.50
N GLN A 57 3.80 6.11 8.54
CA GLN A 57 4.75 6.89 7.76
C GLN A 57 6.20 6.63 8.21
N ARG A 58 6.49 6.62 9.52
CA ARG A 58 7.85 6.33 10.01
C ARG A 58 8.29 4.91 9.72
N GLU A 59 7.36 3.95 9.74
CA GLU A 59 7.67 2.55 9.50
C GLU A 59 7.89 2.23 8.01
N LEU A 60 7.05 2.79 7.14
CA LEU A 60 7.06 2.48 5.71
C LEU A 60 8.00 3.41 4.95
N LEU A 61 8.10 4.68 5.37
CA LEU A 61 8.78 5.76 4.69
C LEU A 61 9.68 6.56 5.66
N PRO A 62 10.60 5.91 6.39
CA PRO A 62 11.41 6.56 7.43
C PRO A 62 12.19 7.77 6.92
N ASP A 63 12.78 7.65 5.73
CA ASP A 63 13.52 8.72 5.04
C ASP A 63 12.71 9.36 3.92
N GLY A 64 11.39 9.15 3.92
CA GLY A 64 10.50 9.52 2.83
C GLY A 64 10.68 8.64 1.58
N TRP A 65 10.24 9.17 0.44
CA TRP A 65 10.29 8.45 -0.83
C TRP A 65 11.67 8.53 -1.48
N SER A 66 12.21 7.36 -1.80
CA SER A 66 13.42 7.20 -2.59
C SER A 66 13.37 5.85 -3.32
N GLU A 67 14.24 5.65 -4.30
CA GLU A 67 14.40 4.33 -4.95
C GLU A 67 14.79 3.23 -3.95
N VAL A 68 15.55 3.59 -2.91
CA VAL A 68 15.95 2.69 -1.82
C VAL A 68 14.72 2.28 -1.00
N THR A 69 13.87 3.24 -0.64
CA THR A 69 12.61 2.98 0.07
C THR A 69 11.71 2.05 -0.76
N LEU A 70 11.59 2.30 -2.07
CA LEU A 70 10.81 1.46 -2.97
C LEU A 70 11.37 0.03 -3.06
N ALA A 71 12.69 -0.13 -3.21
CA ALA A 71 13.33 -1.44 -3.23
C ALA A 71 13.09 -2.21 -1.91
N GLY A 72 13.20 -1.52 -0.77
CA GLY A 72 12.91 -2.10 0.55
C GLY A 72 11.46 -2.54 0.70
N LEU A 73 10.49 -1.72 0.24
CA LEU A 73 9.07 -2.08 0.25
C LEU A 73 8.78 -3.30 -0.63
N ARG A 74 9.36 -3.41 -1.83
CA ARG A 74 9.22 -4.60 -2.68
C ARG A 74 9.71 -5.86 -1.97
N GLN A 75 10.86 -5.77 -1.31
CA GLN A 75 11.41 -6.89 -0.55
C GLN A 75 10.50 -7.28 0.63
N ARG A 76 9.93 -6.30 1.34
CA ARG A 76 8.97 -6.54 2.44
C ARG A 76 7.71 -7.24 1.95
N VAL A 77 7.12 -6.78 0.84
CA VAL A 77 5.97 -7.43 0.20
C VAL A 77 6.28 -8.88 -0.15
N ALA A 78 7.44 -9.15 -0.77
CA ALA A 78 7.85 -10.51 -1.10
C ALA A 78 8.07 -11.40 0.14
N THR A 79 8.56 -10.83 1.25
CA THR A 79 8.68 -11.52 2.54
C THR A 79 7.32 -11.83 3.12
N ASP A 80 6.39 -10.87 3.12
CA ASP A 80 5.03 -11.07 3.63
C ASP A 80 4.33 -12.24 2.95
N PHE A 81 4.41 -12.35 1.61
CA PHE A 81 3.84 -13.49 0.91
C PHE A 81 4.52 -14.81 1.26
N ARG A 82 5.86 -14.86 1.31
CA ARG A 82 6.60 -16.07 1.66
C ARG A 82 6.28 -16.57 3.06
N GLU A 83 6.00 -15.65 3.98
CA GLU A 83 5.65 -15.96 5.37
C GLU A 83 4.14 -16.07 5.60
N GLY A 84 3.31 -15.90 4.56
CA GLY A 84 1.86 -15.97 4.66
C GLY A 84 1.21 -14.80 5.41
N ARG A 85 1.92 -13.69 5.62
CA ARG A 85 1.42 -12.45 6.24
C ARG A 85 0.55 -11.69 5.25
N MET A 86 -0.71 -12.10 5.14
CA MET A 86 -1.66 -11.55 4.17
C MET A 86 -2.84 -10.87 4.86
N PHE A 87 -3.33 -9.81 4.24
CA PHE A 87 -4.63 -9.23 4.50
C PHE A 87 -5.60 -9.66 3.41
N ILE A 88 -6.74 -10.24 3.81
CA ILE A 88 -7.78 -10.70 2.89
C ILE A 88 -9.01 -9.82 3.06
N HIS A 89 -9.44 -9.18 1.97
CA HIS A 89 -10.65 -8.36 1.97
C HIS A 89 -11.46 -8.62 0.71
N ARG A 90 -12.70 -9.10 0.87
CA ARG A 90 -13.65 -9.36 -0.23
C ARG A 90 -13.02 -10.17 -1.39
N GLY A 91 -12.25 -11.20 -1.06
CA GLY A 91 -11.58 -12.08 -2.03
C GLY A 91 -10.22 -11.57 -2.54
N TRP A 92 -9.86 -10.31 -2.27
CA TRP A 92 -8.53 -9.79 -2.57
C TRP A 92 -7.53 -10.27 -1.52
N ARG A 93 -6.34 -10.65 -1.98
CA ARG A 93 -5.20 -11.01 -1.14
C ARG A 93 -4.11 -9.97 -1.32
N LEU A 94 -3.80 -9.29 -0.23
CA LEU A 94 -2.73 -8.30 -0.15
C LEU A 94 -1.69 -8.78 0.84
N SER A 95 -0.43 -8.43 0.63
CA SER A 95 0.57 -8.52 1.70
C SER A 95 0.19 -7.58 2.85
N ASP A 96 0.68 -7.86 4.05
CA ASP A 96 0.50 -6.94 5.17
C ASP A 96 1.08 -5.54 4.86
N THR A 97 2.24 -5.49 4.21
CA THR A 97 2.89 -4.24 3.76
C THR A 97 2.02 -3.46 2.78
N GLU A 98 1.41 -4.11 1.78
CA GLU A 98 0.46 -3.44 0.87
C GLU A 98 -0.74 -2.89 1.65
N GLY A 99 -1.31 -3.68 2.56
CA GLY A 99 -2.43 -3.22 3.40
C GLY A 99 -2.08 -1.98 4.24
N ARG A 100 -0.87 -1.93 4.81
CA ARG A 100 -0.35 -0.75 5.54
C ARG A 100 -0.19 0.46 4.63
N LEU A 101 0.24 0.28 3.38
CA LEU A 101 0.35 1.37 2.41
C LEU A 101 -1.02 1.93 2.01
N PHE A 102 -2.02 1.05 1.81
CA PHE A 102 -3.41 1.49 1.60
C PHE A 102 -3.96 2.23 2.83
N ALA A 103 -3.68 1.74 4.03
CA ALA A 103 -4.06 2.41 5.27
C ALA A 103 -3.41 3.80 5.40
N LEU A 104 -2.11 3.93 5.08
CA LEU A 104 -1.43 5.21 5.06
C LEU A 104 -2.05 6.16 4.03
N ALA A 105 -2.44 5.66 2.86
CA ALA A 105 -3.13 6.45 1.84
C ALA A 105 -4.53 6.92 2.28
N ALA A 106 -5.29 6.07 2.99
CA ALA A 106 -6.60 6.43 3.53
C ALA A 106 -6.51 7.50 4.65
N LEU A 107 -5.42 7.50 5.43
CA LEU A 107 -5.16 8.49 6.47
C LEU A 107 -4.49 9.78 5.96
N SER A 108 -4.08 9.82 4.70
CA SER A 108 -3.42 10.99 4.12
C SER A 108 -4.42 11.87 3.39
N ASP A 109 -4.32 13.18 3.60
CA ASP A 109 -5.19 14.16 2.94
C ASP A 109 -5.05 14.10 1.41
N ALA A 110 -6.13 14.48 0.71
CA ALA A 110 -6.23 14.48 -0.75
C ALA A 110 -5.27 15.45 -1.42
#